data_AF-A0A2G6GGS2-F1
#
_entry.id   AF-A0A2G6GGS2-F1
#
_cell.length_a   1.000
_cell.length_b   1.000
_cell.length_c   1.000
_cell.angle_alpha   90.00
_cell.angle_beta   90.00
_cell.angle_gamma   90.00
#
_symmetry.space_group_name_H-M   'P 1'
#
loop_
_entity.id
_entity.type
_entity.pdbx_description
1 polymer ?
#
loop_
_entity_poly.entity_id
_entity_poly.type
_entity_poly.pdbx_seq_one_letter_code
_entity_poly.pdbx_strand_id
1 'polypeptide(L)'
;MSSKQTDVVHKIELQKEQPTDLTFTDLREWVIWQYPQQSEDGLSGAVRPSIPKAPWYPARIYPKEKRVQVYGHLDASFNSPEKAAAQIQLSDLTI
;
A
#
# COMPACT_ATOMS: atom_id res chain seq x y z
N MET A 1 -15.29 16.53 -15.99
CA MET A 1 -14.07 15.71 -16.08
C MET A 1 -13.39 15.83 -14.72
N SER A 2 -13.55 14.85 -13.83
CA SER A 2 -12.85 14.87 -12.53
C SER A 2 -11.38 14.59 -12.77
N SER A 3 -10.53 15.54 -12.41
CA SER A 3 -9.08 15.33 -12.38
C SER A 3 -8.80 14.37 -11.24
N LYS A 4 -8.27 13.18 -11.53
CA LYS A 4 -7.89 12.20 -10.49
C LYS A 4 -6.87 12.84 -9.57
N GLN A 5 -7.18 12.94 -8.28
CA GLN A 5 -6.27 13.49 -7.29
C GLN A 5 -5.18 12.46 -6.98
N THR A 6 -3.92 12.84 -7.15
CA THR A 6 -2.75 11.99 -6.93
C THR A 6 -1.73 12.73 -6.07
N ASP A 7 -1.01 11.99 -5.23
CA ASP A 7 0.15 12.48 -4.49
C ASP A 7 1.40 11.80 -5.02
N VAL A 8 2.44 12.59 -5.33
CA VAL A 8 3.75 12.05 -5.69
C VAL A 8 4.54 11.78 -4.41
N VAL A 9 4.75 10.51 -4.09
CA VAL A 9 5.58 10.06 -2.97
C VAL A 9 6.79 9.36 -3.53
N HIS A 10 7.99 9.90 -3.30
CA HIS A 10 9.25 9.29 -3.72
C HIS A 10 9.25 8.76 -5.19
N LYS A 11 8.83 9.62 -6.13
CA LYS A 11 8.72 9.36 -7.58
C LYS A 11 7.60 8.39 -8.00
N ILE A 12 6.72 7.98 -7.09
CA ILE A 12 5.53 7.17 -7.38
C ILE A 12 4.28 8.03 -7.18
N GLU A 13 3.38 8.00 -8.14
CA GLU A 13 2.06 8.63 -8.03
C GLU A 13 1.09 7.68 -7.31
N LEU A 14 0.66 8.07 -6.11
CA LEU A 14 -0.36 7.36 -5.34
C LEU A 14 -1.71 8.04 -5.55
N GLN A 15 -2.72 7.25 -5.89
CA GLN A 15 -4.10 7.70 -6.05
C GLN A 15 -4.73 7.99 -4.68
N LYS A 16 -5.49 9.10 -4.60
CA LYS A 16 -6.14 9.56 -3.36
C LYS A 16 -7.56 9.06 -3.15
N GLU A 17 -8.15 8.43 -4.15
CA GLU A 17 -9.55 7.97 -4.10
C GLU A 17 -9.67 6.44 -4.06
N GLN A 18 -8.62 5.73 -4.46
CA GLN A 18 -8.64 4.27 -4.60
C GLN A 18 -7.24 3.67 -4.42
N PRO A 19 -7.09 2.34 -4.25
CA PRO A 19 -5.79 1.69 -4.25
C PRO A 19 -5.03 1.96 -5.55
N THR A 20 -3.71 2.13 -5.44
CA THR A 20 -2.80 2.27 -6.57
C THR A 20 -2.20 0.92 -6.90
N ASP A 21 -2.42 0.43 -8.12
CA ASP A 21 -1.76 -0.77 -8.63
C ASP A 21 -0.33 -0.43 -9.04
N LEU A 22 0.63 -1.10 -8.41
CA LEU A 22 2.07 -0.99 -8.66
C LEU A 22 2.66 -2.38 -8.88
N THR A 23 3.84 -2.42 -9.47
CA THR A 23 4.67 -3.63 -9.59
C THR A 23 5.81 -3.60 -8.58
N PHE A 24 6.47 -4.74 -8.37
CA PHE A 24 7.72 -4.78 -7.59
C PHE A 24 8.84 -3.93 -8.21
N THR A 25 8.81 -3.69 -9.52
CA THR A 25 9.78 -2.81 -10.19
C THR A 25 9.56 -1.36 -9.82
N ASP A 26 8.31 -0.91 -9.72
CA ASP A 26 7.97 0.45 -9.29
C ASP A 26 8.43 0.69 -7.85
N LEU A 27 8.28 -0.33 -7.00
CA LEU A 27 8.67 -0.32 -5.59
C LEU A 27 10.13 -0.74 -5.32
N ARG A 28 11.01 -0.77 -6.33
CA ARG A 28 12.40 -1.27 -6.17
C ARG A 28 13.23 -0.52 -5.11
N GLU A 29 12.91 0.76 -4.88
CA GLU A 29 13.58 1.63 -3.89
C GLU A 29 12.77 1.70 -2.58
N TRP A 30 11.70 0.93 -2.45
CA TRP A 30 10.79 0.93 -1.30
C TRP A 30 11.00 -0.32 -0.45
N VAL A 31 10.71 -0.18 0.84
CA VAL A 31 10.62 -1.32 1.76
C VAL A 31 9.23 -1.94 1.61
N ILE A 32 9.18 -3.24 1.36
CA ILE A 32 7.96 -4.04 1.32
C ILE A 32 7.96 -4.95 2.53
N TRP A 33 6.94 -4.83 3.38
CA TRP A 33 6.73 -5.68 4.54
C TRP A 33 5.47 -6.53 4.33
N GLN A 34 5.60 -7.85 4.37
CA GLN A 34 4.51 -8.79 4.15
C GLN A 34 4.20 -9.58 5.42
N TYR A 35 2.93 -9.88 5.64
CA TYR A 35 2.46 -10.76 6.70
C TYR A 35 1.86 -12.03 6.08
N PRO A 36 2.04 -13.21 6.72
CA PRO A 36 1.56 -14.48 6.20
C PRO A 36 0.02 -14.64 6.27
N GLN A 37 -0.70 -13.67 6.84
CA GLN A 37 -2.16 -13.66 6.81
C GLN A 37 -2.65 -13.48 5.37
N GLN A 38 -3.09 -14.59 4.79
CA GLN A 38 -3.73 -14.64 3.48
C GLN A 38 -5.18 -14.16 3.63
N SER A 39 -5.58 -13.15 2.85
CA SER A 39 -6.96 -13.04 2.39
C SER A 39 -7.10 -13.83 1.08
N GLU A 40 -8.33 -14.10 0.63
CA GLU A 40 -8.58 -14.77 -0.66
C GLU A 40 -7.89 -14.05 -1.84
N ASP A 41 -7.64 -12.75 -1.68
CA ASP A 41 -7.07 -11.87 -2.69
C ASP A 41 -5.59 -11.50 -2.43
N GLY A 42 -4.82 -12.21 -1.60
CA GLY A 42 -3.38 -11.94 -1.45
C GLY A 42 -2.88 -11.77 -0.02
N LEU A 43 -1.66 -11.26 0.13
CA LEU A 43 -1.02 -11.10 1.43
C LEU A 43 -1.21 -9.68 1.96
N SER A 44 -1.65 -9.57 3.22
CA SER A 44 -1.63 -8.28 3.92
C SER A 44 -0.19 -7.79 4.11
N GLY A 45 0.02 -6.50 3.91
CA GLY A 45 1.34 -5.91 4.01
C GLY A 45 1.31 -4.40 4.18
N ALA A 46 2.51 -3.84 4.17
CA ALA A 46 2.73 -2.41 4.18
C ALA A 46 3.97 -2.09 3.33
N VAL A 47 3.96 -0.92 2.70
CA VAL A 47 5.10 -0.42 1.93
C VAL A 47 5.49 0.97 2.41
N ARG A 48 6.77 1.33 2.25
CA ARG A 48 7.22 2.72 2.44
C ARG A 48 8.42 3.05 1.57
N PRO A 49 8.65 4.32 1.23
CA PRO A 49 9.93 4.75 0.70
C PRO A 49 11.08 4.37 1.65
N SER A 50 12.25 4.03 1.11
CA SER A 50 13.46 3.74 1.92
C SER A 50 14.12 5.02 2.48
N ILE A 51 13.32 6.00 2.89
CA ILE A 51 13.77 7.25 3.50
C ILE A 51 13.50 7.20 5.00
N PRO A 52 14.43 7.69 5.86
CA PRO A 52 14.17 7.79 7.29
C PRO A 52 12.87 8.56 7.59
N LYS A 53 12.09 8.06 8.54
CA LYS A 53 10.82 8.65 9.01
C LYS A 53 9.71 8.74 7.95
N ALA A 54 9.85 8.12 6.78
CA ALA A 54 8.74 8.00 5.83
C ALA A 54 7.59 7.18 6.46
N PRO A 55 6.32 7.57 6.21
CA PRO A 55 5.17 6.83 6.69
C PRO A 55 5.06 5.47 6.00
N TRP A 56 4.41 4.53 6.67
CA TRP A 56 3.98 3.28 6.06
C TRP A 56 2.63 3.46 5.40
N TYR A 57 2.48 2.84 4.23
CA TYR A 57 1.24 2.77 3.49
C TYR A 57 0.72 1.33 3.54
N PRO A 58 -0.56 1.10 3.83
CA PRO A 58 -1.12 -0.24 3.76
C PRO A 58 -1.01 -0.76 2.33
N ALA A 59 -0.69 -2.05 2.20
CA ALA A 59 -0.61 -2.69 0.89
C ALA A 59 -1.16 -4.11 0.88
N ARG A 60 -1.76 -4.50 -0.24
CA ARG A 60 -2.06 -5.90 -0.56
C ARG A 60 -1.04 -6.40 -1.57
N ILE A 61 -0.35 -7.48 -1.24
CA ILE A 61 0.79 -7.99 -1.98
C ILE A 61 0.37 -9.28 -2.69
N TYR A 62 0.66 -9.34 -3.99
CA TYR A 62 0.34 -10.44 -4.89
C TYR A 62 1.65 -11.02 -5.45
N PRO A 63 2.35 -11.89 -4.70
CA PRO A 63 3.69 -12.34 -5.08
C PRO A 63 3.74 -13.09 -6.41
N LYS A 64 2.70 -13.89 -6.71
CA LYS A 64 2.63 -14.68 -7.95
C LYS A 64 2.44 -13.78 -9.16
N GLU A 65 1.64 -12.73 -9.02
CA GLU A 65 1.30 -11.76 -10.05
C GLU A 65 2.32 -10.61 -10.16
N LYS A 66 3.32 -10.56 -9.26
CA LYS A 66 4.32 -9.49 -9.14
C LYS A 66 3.71 -8.09 -9.00
N ARG A 67 2.58 -8.02 -8.30
CA ARG A 67 1.76 -6.82 -8.14
C ARG A 67 1.61 -6.44 -6.67
N VAL A 68 1.47 -5.15 -6.41
CA VAL A 68 1.18 -4.58 -5.11
C VAL A 68 0.09 -3.54 -5.27
N GLN A 69 -0.98 -3.65 -4.48
CA GLN A 69 -1.98 -2.60 -4.34
C GLN A 69 -1.65 -1.75 -3.12
N VAL A 70 -1.31 -0.49 -3.33
CA VAL A 70 -0.97 0.46 -2.26
C VAL A 70 -2.16 1.35 -1.96
N TYR A 71 -2.60 1.36 -0.71
CA TYR A 71 -3.78 2.09 -0.25
C TYR A 71 -3.37 3.51 0.21
N GLY A 72 -2.74 4.28 -0.68
CA GLY A 72 -2.28 5.65 -0.41
C GLY A 72 -3.40 6.68 -0.20
N HIS A 73 -4.64 6.30 -0.51
CA HIS A 73 -5.85 7.06 -0.23
C HIS A 73 -6.30 6.98 1.23
N LEU A 74 -5.84 5.98 1.99
CA LEU A 74 -6.13 5.91 3.41
C LEU A 74 -5.30 6.99 4.10
N ASP A 75 -5.98 8.02 4.61
CA ASP A 75 -5.42 9.29 5.07
C ASP A 75 -4.58 9.17 6.38
N ALA A 76 -4.16 7.96 6.72
CA ALA A 76 -3.42 7.66 7.92
C ALA A 76 -1.94 7.45 7.58
N SER A 77 -1.11 8.38 8.08
CA SER A 77 0.33 8.17 8.15
C SER A 77 0.64 7.17 9.25
N PHE A 78 0.89 5.92 8.89
CA PHE A 78 1.21 4.87 9.86
C PHE A 78 2.69 4.92 10.25
N ASN A 79 2.96 4.84 11.55
CA ASN A 79 4.33 4.84 12.07
C ASN A 79 4.95 3.45 12.18
N SER A 80 4.20 2.38 11.88
CA SER A 80 4.70 1.01 11.85
C SER A 80 4.01 0.19 10.74
N PRO A 81 4.68 -0.85 10.20
CA PRO A 81 4.10 -1.70 9.17
C PRO A 81 2.90 -2.50 9.68
N GLU A 82 2.86 -2.87 10.96
CA GLU A 82 1.76 -3.63 11.58
C GLU A 82 0.46 -2.82 11.58
N LYS A 83 0.54 -1.55 12.00
CA LYS A 83 -0.62 -0.65 12.04
C LYS A 83 -1.17 -0.37 10.65
N ALA A 84 -0.28 -0.21 9.66
CA ALA A 84 -0.68 -0.04 8.27
C ALA A 84 -1.40 -1.29 7.75
N ALA A 85 -0.79 -2.47 7.89
CA ALA A 85 -1.35 -3.72 7.37
C ALA A 85 -2.71 -4.08 7.99
N ALA A 86 -2.94 -3.76 9.28
CA ALA A 86 -4.20 -4.03 9.96
C ALA A 86 -5.41 -3.28 9.38
N GLN A 87 -5.20 -2.18 8.64
CA GLN A 87 -6.31 -1.37 8.11
C GLN A 87 -7.00 -2.03 6.92
N ILE A 88 -6.25 -2.77 6.12
CA ILE A 88 -6.82 -3.50 4.97
C ILE A 88 -7.82 -4.55 5.45
N GLN A 89 -7.53 -5.22 6.56
CA GLN A 89 -8.46 -6.19 7.17
C GLN A 89 -9.78 -5.55 7.62
N LEU A 90 -9.75 -4.33 8.13
CA LEU A 90 -10.94 -3.61 8.58
C LEU A 90 -11.82 -3.17 7.41
N SER A 91 -11.19 -2.76 6.29
CA SER A 91 -11.90 -2.38 5.07
C SER A 91 -12.62 -3.56 4.40
N ASP A 92 -12.09 -4.79 4.50
CA ASP A 92 -12.72 -6.00 3.97
C ASP A 92 -13.92 -6.49 4.80
N LEU A 93 -14.00 -6.09 6.07
CA LEU A 93 -15.05 -6.52 7.03
C LEU A 93 -16.28 -5.60 7.06
N THR A 94 -16.29 -4.53 6.27
CA THR A 94 -17.42 -3.59 6.18
C THR A 94 -18.15 -3.82 4.85
N ILE A 95 -18.95 -4.89 4.79
CA ILE A 95 -19.96 -5.13 3.74
C ILE A 95 -21.33 -4.90 4.37
#